data_AF-A0A0A0J2E5-F1
#
_entry.id   AF-A0A0A0J2E5-F1
#
_cell.length_a   1.000
_cell.length_b   1.000
_cell.length_c   1.000
_cell.angle_alpha   90.00
_cell.angle_beta   90.00
_cell.angle_gamma   90.00
#
_symmetry.space_group_name_H-M   'P 1'
#
loop_
_entity.id
_entity.type
_entity.pdbx_description
1 polymer ?
#
loop_
_entity_poly.entity_id
_entity_poly.type
_entity_poly.pdbx_seq_one_letter_code
_entity_poly.pdbx_strand_id
1 'polypeptide(L)' 'MTIPEVAAVLRCTRRTVERQIADHRLHVLRVGRAVRIERGELDRYLDSLRDPAG' A
#
# COMPACT_ATOMS: atom_id res chain seq x y z
N MET A 1 -8.32 0.95 4.54
CA MET A 1 -7.56 2.21 4.56
C MET A 1 -7.59 2.88 3.19
N THR A 2 -7.48 4.20 3.10
CA THR A 2 -7.39 4.96 1.84
C THR A 2 -5.92 5.21 1.45
N ILE A 3 -5.66 5.59 0.20
CA ILE A 3 -4.32 5.99 -0.27
C ILE A 3 -3.67 7.06 0.64
N PRO A 4 -4.33 8.17 1.01
CA PRO A 4 -3.72 9.16 1.90
C PRO A 4 -3.47 8.64 3.32
N GLU A 5 -4.33 7.77 3.87
CA GLU A 5 -4.07 7.14 5.17
C GLU A 5 -2.81 6.26 5.12
N VAL A 6 -2.67 5.46 4.06
CA VAL A 6 -1.49 4.61 3.88
C VAL A 6 -0.23 5.44 3.64
N ALA A 7 -0.33 6.53 2.87
CA ALA A 7 0.78 7.46 2.66
C ALA A 7 1.27 8.07 3.99
N ALA A 8 0.35 8.41 4.89
CA ALA A 8 0.69 8.90 6.23
C ALA A 8 1.41 7.84 7.08
N VAL A 9 0.91 6.59 7.06
CA VAL A 9 1.56 5.47 7.78
C VAL A 9 2.96 5.18 7.26
N LEU A 10 3.12 5.14 5.94
CA LEU A 10 4.40 4.89 5.28
C LEU A 10 5.34 6.11 5.27
N ARG A 11 4.87 7.27 5.75
CA ARG A 11 5.57 8.56 5.69
C ARG A 11 6.09 8.86 4.27
N CYS A 12 5.24 8.67 3.27
CA CYS A 12 5.59 8.89 1.87
C CYS A 12 4.49 9.68 1.14
N THR A 13 4.72 10.00 -0.14
CA THR A 13 3.74 10.73 -0.95
C THR A 13 2.65 9.79 -1.45
N ARG A 14 1.45 10.33 -1.72
CA ARG A 14 0.36 9.59 -2.39
C ARG A 14 0.83 8.93 -3.68
N ARG A 15 1.62 9.66 -4.48
CA ARG A 15 2.18 9.16 -5.75
C ARG A 15 3.11 7.96 -5.55
N THR A 16 3.81 7.88 -4.42
CA THR A 16 4.62 6.71 -4.07
C THR A 16 3.73 5.50 -3.80
N VAL A 17 2.65 5.67 -3.03
CA VAL A 17 1.68 4.59 -2.78
C VAL A 17 1.02 4.13 -4.09
N GLU A 18 0.59 5.06 -4.93
CA GLU A 18 0.03 4.76 -6.26
C GLU A 18 1.01 3.99 -7.13
N ARG A 19 2.31 4.32 -7.09
CA ARG A 19 3.36 3.55 -7.78
C ARG A 19 3.48 2.13 -7.23
N GLN A 20 3.50 1.93 -5.90
CA GLN A 20 3.55 0.58 -5.33
C GLN A 20 2.33 -0.28 -5.73
N ILE A 21 1.16 0.35 -5.88
CA ILE A 21 -0.04 -0.33 -6.39
C ILE A 21 0.12 -0.68 -7.87
N ALA A 22 0.62 0.25 -8.68
CA ALA A 22 0.87 0.02 -10.11
C ALA A 22 1.92 -1.08 -10.35
N ASP A 23 2.94 -1.14 -9.48
CA ASP A 23 3.99 -2.16 -9.50
C ASP A 23 3.55 -3.49 -8.87
N HIS A 24 2.27 -3.63 -8.50
CA HIS A 24 1.69 -4.80 -7.84
C HIS A 24 2.34 -5.19 -6.50
N ARG A 25 3.09 -4.29 -5.88
CA ARG A 25 3.73 -4.49 -4.57
C ARG A 25 2.76 -4.26 -3.41
N LEU A 26 1.72 -3.47 -3.63
CA LEU A 26 0.69 -3.19 -2.64
C LEU A 26 -0.70 -3.50 -3.22
N HIS A 27 -1.34 -4.55 -2.70
CA HIS A 27 -2.66 -4.97 -3.17
C HIS A 27 -3.77 -4.03 -2.68
N VAL A 28 -4.79 -3.87 -3.52
CA VAL A 28 -5.94 -3.00 -3.24
C VAL A 28 -7.26 -3.68 -3.57
N LEU A 29 -8.28 -3.34 -2.80
CA LEU A 29 -9.67 -3.63 -3.08
C LEU A 29 -10.34 -2.42 -3.74
N ARG A 30 -11.10 -2.67 -4.80
CA ARG A 30 -11.93 -1.65 -5.45
C ARG A 30 -13.36 -1.78 -4.94
N VAL A 31 -13.84 -0.73 -4.28
CA VAL A 31 -15.23 -0.64 -3.78
C VAL A 31 -15.91 0.46 -4.59
N GLY A 32 -16.54 0.07 -5.69
CA GLY A 32 -17.04 1.01 -6.70
C GLY A 32 -15.92 1.88 -7.26
N ARG A 33 -16.03 3.20 -7.11
CA ARG A 33 -15.01 4.17 -7.53
C ARG A 33 -13.91 4.39 -6.47
N ALA A 34 -14.05 3.83 -5.27
CA ALA A 34 -13.08 3.99 -4.21
C ALA A 34 -12.03 2.87 -4.23
N VAL A 35 -10.80 3.22 -3.85
CA VAL A 35 -9.70 2.28 -3.62
C VAL A 35 -9.47 2.14 -2.13
N ARG A 36 -9.38 0.90 -1.66
CA ARG A 36 -9.11 0.55 -0.27
C ARG A 36 -7.92 -0.40 -0.18
N ILE A 37 -7.10 -0.19 0.84
CA ILE A 37 -5.99 -1.06 1.21
C ILE A 37 -6.37 -1.69 2.55
N GLU A 38 -6.41 -3.02 2.63
CA GLU A 38 -6.65 -3.70 3.89
C GLU A 38 -5.44 -3.54 4.81
N ARG A 39 -5.68 -3.55 6.12
CA ARG A 39 -4.58 -3.45 7.09
C ARG A 39 -3.61 -4.63 6.95
N GLY A 40 -4.13 -5.85 6.78
CA GLY A 40 -3.29 -7.03 6.57
C GLY A 40 -2.41 -6.94 5.32
N GLU A 41 -2.89 -6.33 4.23
CA GLU A 41 -2.06 -6.09 3.04
C GLU A 41 -0.94 -5.08 3.31
N LEU A 42 -1.24 -4.02 4.05
CA LEU A 42 -0.23 -3.03 4.45
C LEU A 42 0.82 -3.67 5.36
N ASP A 43 0.42 -4.52 6.30
CA ASP A 43 1.32 -5.21 7.20
C ASP A 43 2.24 -6.17 6.42
N ARG A 44 1.71 -6.97 5.48
CA ARG A 44 2.53 -7.82 4.59
C ARG A 44 3.50 -7.02 3.74
N TYR A 45 3.07 -5.88 3.21
CA TYR A 45 3.96 -4.98 2.48
C TYR A 45 5.10 -4.46 3.37
N LEU A 46 4.81 -4.03 4.60
CA LEU A 46 5.81 -3.58 5.55
C LEU A 46 6.81 -4.70 5.92
N ASP A 47 6.33 -5.92 6.08
CA ASP A 47 7.17 -7.08 6.33
C ASP A 47 8.09 -7.36 5.12
N SER A 48 7.58 -7.25 3.89
CA SER A 48 8.40 -7.38 2.67
C SER A 48 9.49 -6.31 2.52
N LEU A 49 9.33 -5.14 3.15
CA LEU A 49 10.37 -4.11 3.17
C LEU A 49 11.45 -4.38 4.21
N ARG A 50 11.12 -5.11 5.27
CA ARG A 50 12.06 -5.47 6.34
C ARG A 50 12.96 -6.63 5.96
N ASP A 51 12.48 -7.50 5.07
CA ASP A 51 13.24 -8.64 4.55
C ASP A 51 13.51 -8.50 3.04
N PRO A 52 14.50 -7.68 2.64
CA PRO A 52 14.87 -7.54 1.23
C PRO A 52 15.68 -8.73 0.69
N ALA A 53 15.88 -9.81 1.45
CA ALA A 53 16.72 -10.96 1.07
C ALA A 53 15.91 -12.26 1.04
N GLY A 54 15.30 -12.54 -0.11
CA GLY A 54 15.23 -13.91 -0.63
C GLY A 54 16.50 -14.22 -1.42
#